data_AF-A0A7C2LET0-F1
#
_entry.id   AF-A0A7C2LET0-F1
#
_cell.length_a   1.000
_cell.length_b   1.000
_cell.length_c   1.000
_cell.angle_alpha   90.00
_cell.angle_beta   90.00
_cell.angle_gamma   90.00
#
_symmetry.space_group_name_H-M   'P 1'
#
loop_
_entity.id
_entity.type
_entity.pdbx_description
1 polymer ?
#
loop_
_entity_poly.entity_id
_entity_poly.type
_entity_poly.pdbx_seq_one_letter_code
_entity_poly.pdbx_strand_id
1 'polypeptide(L)'
;MLDRRIFSNPPSEYRGAPFWSINDELDPAEVARQVRLMADAGFGGAFFHAREGLATPFLGARWFEAFEAAVKAAEERGAHVWIYDELRWPSGFAGGIVPALGSRARAKALVAVASERAFAG
;
A
#
# COMPACT_ATOMS: atom_id res chain seq x y z
N MET A 1 -19.06 22.26 -18.23
CA MET A 1 -18.56 21.56 -19.44
C MET A 1 -17.08 21.26 -19.19
N LEU A 2 -16.62 20.02 -19.36
CA LEU A 2 -15.19 19.68 -19.20
C LEU A 2 -14.35 20.35 -20.31
N ASP A 3 -13.14 20.81 -20.00
CA ASP A 3 -12.20 21.35 -20.99
C ASP A 3 -11.80 20.24 -21.97
N ARG A 4 -12.01 20.45 -23.28
CA ARG A 4 -11.68 19.49 -24.35
C ARG A 4 -10.21 19.08 -24.33
N ARG A 5 -9.30 19.95 -23.88
CA ARG A 5 -7.86 19.64 -23.79
C ARG A 5 -7.59 18.64 -22.67
N ILE A 6 -8.22 18.83 -21.51
CA ILE A 6 -8.12 17.91 -20.37
C ILE A 6 -8.74 16.56 -20.74
N PHE A 7 -9.87 16.55 -21.46
CA PHE A 7 -10.49 15.31 -21.89
C PHE A 7 -9.60 14.50 -22.87
N SER A 8 -8.96 15.16 -23.83
CA SER A 8 -8.10 14.49 -24.82
C SER A 8 -6.75 14.02 -24.25
N ASN A 9 -6.21 14.70 -23.24
CA ASN A 9 -4.98 14.32 -22.57
C ASN A 9 -5.07 14.66 -21.07
N PRO A 10 -5.69 13.80 -20.27
CA PRO A 10 -5.91 14.08 -18.85
C PRO A 10 -4.58 14.11 -18.08
N PRO A 11 -4.42 15.00 -17.10
CA PRO A 11 -3.33 14.93 -16.12
C PRO A 11 -3.41 13.64 -15.28
N SER A 12 -2.31 13.30 -14.62
CA SER A 12 -2.15 12.06 -13.85
C SER A 12 -3.24 11.81 -12.80
N GLU A 13 -3.78 12.86 -12.20
CA GLU A 13 -4.88 12.80 -11.21
C GLU A 13 -6.17 12.14 -11.74
N TYR A 14 -6.38 12.09 -13.07
CA TYR A 14 -7.53 11.42 -13.68
C TYR A 14 -7.17 10.12 -14.40
N ARG A 15 -5.92 9.66 -14.32
CA ARG A 15 -5.48 8.41 -14.94
C ARG A 15 -5.56 7.27 -13.92
N GLY A 16 -5.55 6.03 -14.42
CA GLY A 16 -5.61 4.85 -13.57
C GLY A 16 -4.40 4.73 -12.63
N ALA A 17 -4.61 4.18 -11.44
CA ALA A 17 -3.58 3.84 -10.47
C ALA A 17 -3.82 2.40 -9.98
N PRO A 18 -3.09 1.39 -10.50
CA PRO A 18 -3.30 0.00 -10.14
C PRO A 18 -2.73 -0.31 -8.75
N PHE A 19 -3.25 -1.38 -8.15
CA PHE A 19 -2.55 -2.09 -7.07
C PHE A 19 -1.37 -2.84 -7.68
N TRP A 20 -0.18 -2.27 -7.55
CA TRP A 20 1.05 -2.87 -8.00
C TRP A 20 1.54 -3.86 -6.93
N SER A 21 1.51 -5.14 -7.28
CA SER A 21 1.91 -6.21 -6.37
C SER A 21 3.43 -6.21 -6.20
N ILE A 22 3.87 -5.85 -5.00
CA ILE A 22 5.25 -5.90 -4.55
C ILE A 22 5.44 -7.25 -3.85
N ASN A 23 5.96 -8.23 -4.58
CA ASN A 23 5.96 -9.65 -4.20
C ASN A 23 7.25 -10.39 -4.57
N ASP A 24 8.39 -9.71 -4.49
CA ASP A 24 9.71 -10.28 -4.78
C ASP A 24 10.76 -9.74 -3.78
N GLU A 25 12.03 -10.02 -4.00
CA GLU A 25 13.12 -9.25 -3.41
C GLU A 25 13.19 -7.85 -4.02
N LEU A 26 13.17 -6.82 -3.18
CA LEU A 26 13.09 -5.44 -3.60
C LEU A 26 14.47 -4.87 -3.89
N ASP A 27 14.71 -4.62 -5.18
CA ASP A 27 15.77 -3.78 -5.68
C ASP A 27 15.21 -2.38 -6.04
N PRO A 28 15.66 -1.30 -5.37
CA PRO A 28 15.29 0.08 -5.69
C PRO A 28 15.47 0.45 -7.18
N ALA A 29 16.48 -0.09 -7.86
CA ALA A 29 16.71 0.22 -9.27
C ALA A 29 15.60 -0.37 -10.16
N GLU A 30 15.20 -1.62 -9.88
CA GLU A 30 14.12 -2.30 -10.58
C GLU A 30 12.77 -1.67 -10.26
N VAL A 31 12.53 -1.35 -8.99
CA VAL A 31 11.31 -0.65 -8.52
C VAL A 31 11.14 0.69 -9.24
N ALA A 32 12.20 1.50 -9.31
CA ALA A 32 12.17 2.74 -10.06
C ALA A 32 11.92 2.52 -11.56
N ARG A 33 12.49 1.46 -12.16
CA ARG A 33 12.26 1.09 -13.56
C ARG A 33 10.79 0.74 -13.82
N GLN A 34 10.17 -0.06 -12.95
CA GLN A 34 8.77 -0.44 -13.07
C GLN A 34 7.82 0.76 -12.93
N VAL A 35 8.09 1.68 -12.01
CA VAL A 35 7.31 2.93 -11.88
C VAL A 35 7.40 3.77 -13.15
N ARG A 36 8.59 3.97 -13.70
CA ARG A 36 8.75 4.68 -14.97
C ARG A 36 7.99 4.01 -16.11
N LEU A 37 8.04 2.68 -16.20
CA LEU A 37 7.28 1.94 -17.21
C LEU A 37 5.77 2.09 -17.05
N MET A 38 5.24 2.07 -15.83
CA MET A 38 3.81 2.32 -15.60
C MET A 38 3.41 3.74 -16.02
N ALA A 39 4.21 4.75 -15.65
CA ALA A 39 3.94 6.12 -16.05
C ALA A 39 4.03 6.31 -17.58
N ASP A 40 5.05 5.75 -18.23
CA ASP A 40 5.26 5.79 -19.68
C ASP A 40 4.13 5.04 -20.43
N ALA A 41 3.53 4.02 -19.80
CA ALA A 41 2.35 3.31 -20.31
C ALA A 41 1.02 4.06 -20.09
N GLY A 42 1.04 5.21 -19.42
CA GLY A 42 -0.14 6.07 -19.23
C GLY A 42 -0.87 5.90 -17.90
N PHE A 43 -0.31 5.20 -16.91
CA PHE A 43 -0.85 5.23 -15.55
C PHE A 43 -0.55 6.57 -14.88
N GLY A 44 -1.48 7.06 -14.08
CA GLY A 44 -1.32 8.28 -13.27
C GLY A 44 -0.60 8.03 -11.96
N GLY A 45 -0.50 6.78 -11.56
CA GLY A 45 0.21 6.38 -10.37
C GLY A 45 0.13 4.90 -10.10
N ALA A 46 0.49 4.48 -8.88
CA ALA A 46 0.37 3.10 -8.42
C ALA A 46 0.30 3.02 -6.89
N PHE A 47 -0.36 1.99 -6.36
CA PHE A 47 -0.28 1.63 -4.94
C PHE A 47 0.84 0.61 -4.76
N PHE A 48 1.85 0.96 -3.96
CA PHE A 48 2.99 0.12 -3.60
C PHE A 48 2.52 -0.96 -2.61
N HIS A 49 1.91 -2.01 -3.15
CA HIS A 49 1.11 -2.96 -2.38
C HIS A 49 1.89 -4.24 -2.09
N ALA A 50 2.32 -4.42 -0.84
CA ALA A 50 2.97 -5.66 -0.41
C ALA A 50 2.04 -6.87 -0.56
N ARG A 51 2.48 -7.92 -1.26
CA ARG A 51 1.68 -9.11 -1.57
C ARG A 51 2.42 -10.42 -1.25
N GLU A 52 1.69 -11.53 -1.38
CA GLU A 52 2.26 -12.86 -1.21
C GLU A 52 3.41 -13.10 -2.20
N GLY A 53 4.55 -13.54 -1.68
CA GLY A 53 5.81 -13.66 -2.42
C GLY A 53 6.88 -12.64 -2.01
N LEU A 54 6.50 -11.57 -1.28
CA LEU A 54 7.45 -10.56 -0.80
C LEU A 54 8.57 -11.20 0.05
N ALA A 55 9.80 -11.19 -0.48
CA ALA A 55 10.97 -11.74 0.19
C ALA A 55 11.65 -10.69 1.08
N THR A 56 11.60 -9.42 0.69
CA THR A 56 12.14 -8.32 1.50
C THR A 56 11.29 -8.10 2.75
N PRO A 57 11.91 -7.98 3.95
CA PRO A 57 11.16 -7.71 5.18
C PRO A 57 10.27 -6.47 5.06
N PHE A 58 8.96 -6.67 5.25
CA PHE A 58 7.97 -5.59 5.22
C PHE A 58 8.29 -4.52 6.28
N LEU A 59 8.22 -3.24 5.87
CA LEU A 59 8.61 -2.08 6.69
C LEU A 59 10.07 -2.11 7.22
N GLY A 60 10.93 -2.95 6.64
CA GLY A 60 12.37 -2.93 6.89
C GLY A 60 13.08 -1.81 6.13
N ALA A 61 14.35 -1.57 6.44
CA ALA A 61 15.16 -0.54 5.78
C ALA A 61 15.14 -0.67 4.24
N ARG A 62 15.37 -1.88 3.72
CA ARG A 62 15.37 -2.16 2.28
C ARG A 62 14.00 -1.91 1.62
N TRP A 63 12.92 -2.16 2.35
CA TRP A 63 11.57 -1.88 1.87
C TRP A 63 11.35 -0.38 1.72
N PHE A 64 11.81 0.42 2.68
CA PHE A 64 11.73 1.88 2.62
C PHE A 64 12.66 2.47 1.54
N GLU A 65 13.86 1.92 1.32
CA GLU A 65 14.72 2.31 0.20
C GLU A 65 14.04 2.10 -1.15
N ALA A 66 13.37 0.94 -1.32
CA ALA A 66 12.60 0.65 -2.52
C ALA A 66 11.41 1.60 -2.67
N PHE A 67 10.66 1.85 -1.59
CA PHE A 67 9.55 2.80 -1.61
C PHE A 67 10.01 4.22 -1.95
N GLU A 68 11.14 4.69 -1.40
CA GLU A 68 11.72 5.99 -1.75
C GLU A 68 12.09 6.07 -3.24
N ALA A 69 12.67 5.01 -3.80
CA ALA A 69 12.97 4.94 -5.22
C ALA A 69 11.70 4.96 -6.10
N ALA A 70 10.62 4.34 -5.65
CA ALA A 70 9.32 4.41 -6.31
C ALA A 70 8.77 5.85 -6.33
N VAL A 71 8.83 6.55 -5.19
CA VAL A 71 8.37 7.95 -5.07
C VAL A 71 9.17 8.85 -6.01
N LYS A 72 10.51 8.78 -5.98
CA LYS A 72 11.37 9.60 -6.85
C LYS A 72 11.10 9.35 -8.34
N ALA A 73 10.97 8.09 -8.74
CA ALA A 73 10.67 7.72 -10.12
C ALA A 73 9.29 8.21 -10.59
N ALA A 74 8.31 8.27 -9.69
CA ALA A 74 6.99 8.81 -10.00
C ALA A 74 7.03 10.34 -10.17
N GLU A 75 7.75 11.04 -9.29
CA GLU A 75 7.95 12.50 -9.37
C GLU A 75 8.62 12.91 -10.69
N GLU A 76 9.65 12.17 -11.13
CA GLU A 76 10.33 12.37 -12.42
C GLU A 76 9.37 12.33 -13.63
N ARG A 77 8.27 11.60 -13.50
CA ARG A 77 7.26 11.39 -14.56
C ARG A 77 5.96 12.15 -14.33
N GLY A 78 5.86 12.94 -13.25
CA GLY A 78 4.61 13.58 -12.85
C GLY A 78 3.50 12.58 -12.54
N ALA A 79 3.85 11.38 -12.07
CA ALA A 79 2.95 10.34 -11.59
C ALA A 79 2.93 10.31 -10.05
N HIS A 80 2.03 9.51 -9.47
CA HIS A 80 1.87 9.40 -8.02
C HIS A 80 2.15 7.98 -7.52
N VAL A 81 2.69 7.84 -6.31
CA VAL A 81 2.79 6.54 -5.65
C VAL A 81 2.22 6.66 -4.25
N TRP A 82 1.39 5.69 -3.88
CA TRP A 82 0.82 5.57 -2.54
C TRP A 82 1.43 4.38 -1.83
N ILE A 83 1.76 4.56 -0.55
CA ILE A 83 2.06 3.44 0.35
C ILE A 83 0.78 2.67 0.65
N TYR A 84 0.86 1.35 0.64
CA TYR A 84 -0.13 0.49 1.28
C TYR A 84 0.50 -0.04 2.57
N ASP A 85 0.06 0.47 3.71
CA ASP A 85 0.64 0.24 5.05
C ASP A 85 0.26 -1.10 5.68
N GLU A 86 -0.08 -2.09 4.85
CA GLU A 86 -0.50 -3.41 5.26
C GLU A 86 0.21 -4.48 4.43
N LEU A 87 0.63 -5.56 5.08
CA LEU A 87 1.20 -6.71 4.38
C LEU A 87 0.05 -7.59 3.93
N ARG A 88 -0.27 -7.52 2.63
CA ARG A 88 -1.45 -8.13 1.99
C ARG A 88 -2.72 -7.33 2.27
N TRP A 89 -3.68 -7.93 2.97
CA TRP A 89 -5.01 -7.39 3.33
C TRP A 89 -5.63 -8.36 4.37
N PRO A 90 -6.64 -7.96 5.17
CA PRO A 90 -7.26 -6.63 5.33
C PRO A 90 -6.43 -5.66 6.20
N SER A 91 -6.77 -4.37 6.18
CA SER A 91 -6.09 -3.36 7.01
C SER A 91 -6.26 -3.60 8.51
N GLY A 92 -5.20 -3.32 9.28
CA GLY A 92 -5.24 -3.16 10.72
C GLY A 92 -4.34 -4.11 11.52
N PHE A 93 -3.67 -5.06 10.87
CA PHE A 93 -2.75 -5.98 11.55
C PHE A 93 -1.30 -5.86 11.09
N ALA A 94 -1.02 -5.15 9.99
CA ALA A 94 0.30 -4.93 9.40
C ALA A 94 1.12 -6.23 9.27
N GLY A 95 0.53 -7.28 8.70
CA GLY A 95 1.19 -8.59 8.59
C GLY A 95 1.42 -9.31 9.91
N GLY A 96 0.77 -8.88 10.99
CA GLY A 96 0.89 -9.43 12.33
C GLY A 96 1.75 -8.58 13.28
N ILE A 97 2.40 -7.53 12.77
CA ILE A 97 3.23 -6.62 13.56
C ILE A 97 2.39 -5.96 14.67
N VAL A 98 1.22 -5.42 14.34
CA VAL A 98 0.34 -4.73 15.30
C VAL A 98 -0.14 -5.66 16.42
N PRO A 99 -0.78 -6.81 16.16
CA PRO A 99 -1.25 -7.71 17.22
C PRO A 99 -0.12 -8.36 18.05
N ALA A 100 1.11 -8.41 17.51
CA ALA A 100 2.30 -8.87 18.23
C ALA A 100 2.77 -7.88 19.31
N LEU A 101 2.41 -6.59 19.23
CA LEU A 101 2.73 -5.58 20.26
C LEU A 101 2.07 -5.88 21.62
N GLY A 102 1.03 -6.73 21.64
CA GLY A 102 0.40 -7.21 22.86
C GLY A 102 -1.12 -7.25 22.78
N SER A 103 -1.75 -7.75 23.83
CA SER A 103 -3.21 -7.95 23.87
C SER A 103 -4.01 -6.65 23.67
N ARG A 104 -3.44 -5.49 23.99
CA ARG A 104 -4.08 -4.17 23.78
C ARG A 104 -4.19 -3.77 22.30
N ALA A 105 -3.26 -4.20 21.46
CA ALA A 105 -3.21 -3.84 20.04
C ALA A 105 -4.02 -4.80 19.14
N ARG A 106 -4.61 -5.85 19.71
CA ARG A 106 -5.44 -6.81 18.98
C ARG A 106 -6.85 -6.28 18.82
N ALA A 107 -7.49 -6.61 17.70
CA ALA A 107 -8.91 -6.38 17.49
C ALA A 107 -9.75 -6.89 18.68
N LYS A 108 -10.78 -6.13 19.05
CA LYS A 108 -11.68 -6.43 20.17
C LYS A 108 -13.10 -6.58 19.66
N ALA A 109 -13.84 -7.47 20.31
CA ALA A 109 -15.26 -7.63 20.09
C ALA A 109 -15.99 -7.63 21.44
N LEU A 110 -17.19 -7.10 21.46
CA LEU A 110 -18.12 -7.31 22.58
C LEU A 110 -18.62 -8.75 22.49
N VAL A 111 -18.64 -9.45 23.62
CA VAL A 111 -19.15 -10.82 23.72
C VAL A 111 -20.30 -10.81 24.71
N ALA A 112 -21.47 -11.31 24.28
CA ALA A 112 -22.59 -11.55 25.17
C ALA A 112 -22.38 -12.89 25.88
N VAL A 113 -22.35 -12.86 27.21
CA VAL A 113 -22.27 -14.06 28.04
C VAL A 113 -23.60 -14.21 28.78
N ALA A 114 -24.39 -15.22 28.40
CA ALA A 114 -25.63 -15.54 29.11
C ALA A 114 -25.29 -16.16 30.47
N SER A 115 -25.85 -15.61 31.55
CA SER A 115 -25.62 -16.08 32.92
C SER A 115 -26.90 -15.89 33.72
N GLU A 116 -27.28 -16.88 34.54
CA GLU A 116 -28.34 -16.75 35.54
C GLU A 116 -27.87 -16.00 36.81
N ARG A 117 -26.57 -15.70 36.89
CA ARG A 117 -25.96 -14.89 37.96
C ARG A 117 -25.60 -13.51 37.42
N ALA A 118 -25.94 -12.46 38.17
CA ALA A 118 -25.53 -11.09 37.86
C ALA A 118 -23.99 -10.97 37.83
N PHE A 119 -23.46 -10.19 36.88
CA PHE A 119 -22.04 -9.89 36.79
C PHE A 119 -21.62 -9.01 37.98
N ALA A 120 -20.65 -9.46 38.77
CA ALA A 120 -20.30 -8.82 40.04
C ALA A 120 -19.45 -7.53 39.91
N GLY A 121 -19.10 -7.12 38.67
CA GLY A 121 -18.19 -6.00 38.43
C GLY A 121 -16.73 -6.44 38.41
#